data_AF-A0A7C5HNI6-F1
#
_entry.id   AF-A0A7C5HNI6-F1
#
_cell.length_a   1.000
_cell.length_b   1.000
_cell.length_c   1.000
_cell.angle_alpha   90.00
_cell.angle_beta   90.00
_cell.angle_gamma   90.00
#
_symmetry.space_group_name_H-M   'P 1'
#
loop_
_entity.id
_entity.type
_entity.pdbx_description
1 polymer ?
#
loop_
_entity_poly.entity_id
_entity_poly.type
_entity_poly.pdbx_seq_one_letter_code
_entity_poly.pdbx_strand_id
1 'polypeptide(L)'
;MEFLVLGGMILIMDMLRNVEVLKPSLKSLEGLKVPFGIVIILVGISSFTRPALIFEGIMGIIAGAILIIDVIMLGIKDAATRKKVQTGMLSLSIPVGILTIIAGIIGMFFK
;
A
#
# COMPACT_ATOMS: atom_id res chain seq x y z
N MET A 1 -12.05 -6.61 4.48
CA MET A 1 -12.21 -5.16 4.28
C MET A 1 -11.27 -4.37 5.18
N GLU A 2 -11.07 -4.76 6.45
CA GLU A 2 -10.14 -4.07 7.35
C GLU A 2 -8.70 -3.99 6.81
N PHE A 3 -8.27 -5.03 6.09
CA PHE A 3 -6.94 -5.09 5.47
C PHE A 3 -6.71 -4.02 4.39
N LEU A 4 -7.75 -3.53 3.71
CA LEU A 4 -7.62 -2.42 2.75
C LEU A 4 -7.33 -1.12 3.48
N VAL A 5 -8.04 -0.85 4.57
CA VAL A 5 -7.79 0.30 5.44
C VAL A 5 -6.36 0.25 5.98
N LEU A 6 -5.93 -0.94 6.46
CA LEU A 6 -4.57 -1.16 6.92
C LEU A 6 -3.53 -0.92 5.82
N GLY A 7 -3.79 -1.41 4.60
CA GLY A 7 -2.94 -1.16 3.44
C GLY A 7 -2.78 0.32 3.11
N GLY A 8 -3.87 1.06 3.08
CA GLY A 8 -3.84 2.50 2.83
C GLY A 8 -3.11 3.27 3.95
N MET A 9 -3.26 2.85 5.21
CA MET A 9 -2.49 3.44 6.32
C MET A 9 -0.99 3.20 6.18
N ILE A 10 -0.56 2.00 5.79
CA ILE A 10 0.88 1.70 5.57
C ILE A 10 1.44 2.59 4.45
N LEU A 11 0.69 2.79 3.37
CA LEU A 11 1.10 3.66 2.27
C LEU A 11 1.25 5.13 2.69
N ILE A 12 0.38 5.62 3.57
CA ILE A 12 0.48 6.98 4.12
C ILE A 12 1.65 7.08 5.11
N MET A 13 1.88 6.05 5.92
CA MET A 13 3.01 6.02 6.87
C MET A 13 4.37 6.15 6.18
N ASP A 14 4.51 5.73 4.93
CA ASP A 14 5.74 5.96 4.16
C ASP A 14 6.09 7.43 3.94
N MET A 15 5.12 8.34 3.99
CA MET A 15 5.41 9.78 3.96
C MET A 15 6.19 10.24 5.20
N LEU A 16 5.97 9.57 6.32
CA LEU A 16 6.58 9.90 7.60
C LEU A 16 8.02 9.37 7.71
N ARG A 17 8.56 8.76 6.65
CA ARG A 17 9.93 8.25 6.57
C ARG A 17 11.01 9.32 6.78
N ASN A 18 10.66 10.58 6.55
CA ASN A 18 11.55 11.72 6.83
C ASN A 18 11.50 12.21 8.29
N VAL A 19 10.55 11.73 9.10
CA VAL A 19 10.44 12.07 10.52
C VAL A 19 11.37 11.16 11.33
N GLU A 20 12.42 11.74 11.94
CA GLU A 20 13.49 10.96 12.58
C GLU A 20 13.00 10.02 13.68
N VAL A 21 12.00 10.47 14.44
CA VAL A 21 11.38 9.71 15.54
C VAL A 21 10.68 8.43 15.04
N LEU A 22 10.22 8.42 13.78
CA LEU A 22 9.46 7.30 13.20
C LEU A 22 10.31 6.36 12.34
N LYS A 23 11.58 6.71 12.08
CA LYS A 23 12.52 5.88 11.30
C LYS A 23 12.63 4.42 11.80
N PRO A 24 12.73 4.14 13.13
CA PRO A 24 12.84 2.77 13.62
C PRO A 24 11.58 1.95 13.33
N SER A 25 10.41 2.54 13.61
CA SER A 25 9.10 1.91 13.38
C SER A 25 8.87 1.62 11.90
N LEU A 26 9.26 2.54 11.02
CA LEU A 26 9.13 2.37 9.57
C LEU A 26 10.06 1.30 9.02
N LYS A 27 11.26 1.15 9.60
CA LYS A 27 12.20 0.07 9.23
C LYS A 27 11.65 -1.31 9.63
N SER A 28 11.02 -1.43 10.79
CA SER A 28 10.29 -2.65 11.15
C SER A 28 9.09 -2.89 10.22
N LEU A 29 8.41 -1.82 9.82
CA LEU A 29 7.26 -1.89 8.91
C LEU A 29 7.69 -2.34 7.50
N GLU A 30 8.85 -1.91 6.98
CA GLU A 30 9.41 -2.32 5.69
C GLU A 30 9.42 -3.85 5.51
N GLY A 31 9.85 -4.59 6.55
CA GLY A 31 9.88 -6.06 6.51
C GLY A 31 8.49 -6.69 6.49
N LEU A 32 7.48 -5.98 7.00
CA LEU A 32 6.09 -6.44 7.05
C LEU A 32 5.26 -6.03 5.82
N LYS A 33 5.73 -5.08 5.01
CA LYS A 33 5.00 -4.58 3.83
C LYS A 33 4.71 -5.67 2.80
N VAL A 34 5.61 -6.63 2.61
CA VAL A 34 5.41 -7.72 1.65
C VAL A 34 4.31 -8.68 2.10
N PRO A 35 4.36 -9.25 3.32
CA PRO A 35 3.25 -10.05 3.84
C PRO A 35 1.91 -9.31 3.77
N PHE A 36 1.86 -8.06 4.20
CA PHE A 36 0.64 -7.26 4.13
C PHE A 36 0.20 -6.99 2.69
N GLY A 37 1.13 -6.65 1.79
CA GLY A 37 0.86 -6.41 0.38
C GLY A 37 0.23 -7.63 -0.30
N ILE A 38 0.72 -8.84 -0.01
CA ILE A 38 0.13 -10.09 -0.49
C ILE A 38 -1.30 -10.26 0.02
N VAL A 39 -1.52 -10.08 1.34
CA VAL A 39 -2.85 -10.18 1.95
C VAL A 39 -3.83 -9.18 1.32
N ILE A 40 -3.38 -7.95 1.08
CA ILE A 40 -4.18 -6.88 0.48
C ILE A 40 -4.55 -7.23 -0.97
N ILE A 41 -3.63 -7.80 -1.76
CA ILE A 41 -3.93 -8.28 -3.12
C ILE A 41 -4.99 -9.38 -3.07
N LEU A 42 -4.85 -10.37 -2.17
CA LEU A 42 -5.82 -11.45 -2.04
C LEU A 42 -7.21 -10.92 -1.65
N VAL A 43 -7.27 -9.94 -0.74
CA VAL A 43 -8.52 -9.26 -0.38
C VAL A 43 -9.10 -8.52 -1.58
N GLY A 44 -8.27 -7.83 -2.37
CA GLY A 44 -8.68 -7.19 -3.62
C GLY A 44 -9.28 -8.18 -4.61
N ILE A 45 -8.59 -9.28 -4.89
CA ILE A 45 -9.06 -10.36 -5.77
C ILE A 45 -10.39 -10.94 -5.28
N SER A 46 -10.53 -11.19 -3.97
CA SER A 46 -11.77 -11.72 -3.40
C SER A 46 -12.96 -10.79 -3.58
N SER A 47 -12.71 -9.47 -3.65
CA SER A 47 -13.76 -8.44 -3.78
C SER A 47 -14.35 -8.38 -5.19
N PHE A 48 -13.61 -8.84 -6.23
CA PHE A 48 -14.15 -8.92 -7.60
C PHE A 48 -15.32 -9.90 -7.77
N THR A 49 -15.56 -10.76 -6.77
CA THR A 49 -16.70 -11.68 -6.78
C THR A 49 -18.06 -10.96 -6.66
N ARG A 50 -18.08 -9.69 -6.21
CA ARG A 50 -19.31 -8.89 -6.09
C ARG A 50 -19.20 -7.60 -6.92
N PRO A 51 -20.15 -7.30 -7.81
CA PRO A 51 -20.11 -6.08 -8.64
C PRO A 51 -20.05 -4.78 -7.85
N ALA A 52 -20.69 -4.74 -6.67
CA ALA A 52 -20.67 -3.59 -5.78
C ALA A 52 -19.27 -3.30 -5.19
N LEU A 53 -18.37 -4.28 -5.21
CA LEU A 53 -17.05 -4.21 -4.56
C LEU A 53 -15.88 -4.09 -5.56
N ILE A 54 -16.16 -3.82 -6.84
CA ILE A 54 -15.13 -3.71 -7.89
C ILE A 54 -14.14 -2.60 -7.55
N PHE A 55 -14.62 -1.47 -7.02
CA PHE A 55 -13.75 -0.37 -6.63
C PHE A 55 -12.75 -0.79 -5.54
N GLU A 56 -13.20 -1.52 -4.51
CA GLU A 56 -12.30 -2.07 -3.49
C GLU A 56 -11.32 -3.10 -4.07
N GLY A 57 -11.79 -3.93 -5.00
CA GLY A 57 -10.96 -4.90 -5.69
C GLY A 57 -9.78 -4.25 -6.41
N ILE A 58 -10.07 -3.22 -7.21
CA ILE A 58 -9.06 -2.45 -7.94
C ILE A 58 -8.10 -1.77 -6.96
N MET A 59 -8.63 -1.07 -5.95
CA MET A 59 -7.79 -0.35 -4.99
C MET A 59 -6.91 -1.27 -4.14
N GLY A 60 -7.38 -2.48 -3.83
CA GLY A 60 -6.60 -3.50 -3.15
C GLY A 60 -5.41 -3.99 -3.98
N ILE A 61 -5.64 -4.27 -5.26
CA ILE A 61 -4.55 -4.71 -6.16
C ILE A 61 -3.50 -3.61 -6.30
N ILE A 62 -3.92 -2.35 -6.52
CA ILE A 62 -3.00 -1.22 -6.68
C ILE A 62 -2.20 -0.99 -5.39
N ALA A 63 -2.87 -0.94 -4.24
CA ALA A 63 -2.20 -0.71 -2.96
C ALA A 63 -1.21 -1.82 -2.62
N GLY A 64 -1.62 -3.09 -2.79
CA GLY A 64 -0.75 -4.22 -2.54
C GLY A 64 0.46 -4.28 -3.50
N ALA A 65 0.27 -3.92 -4.77
CA ALA A 65 1.38 -3.82 -5.72
C ALA A 65 2.41 -2.76 -5.30
N ILE A 66 1.95 -1.58 -4.87
CA ILE A 66 2.83 -0.51 -4.39
C ILE A 66 3.62 -0.96 -3.15
N LEU A 67 2.97 -1.63 -2.19
CA LEU A 67 3.64 -2.15 -0.99
C LEU A 67 4.73 -3.20 -1.30
N ILE A 68 4.54 -3.99 -2.36
CA ILE A 68 5.52 -4.99 -2.79
C ILE A 68 6.69 -4.35 -3.55
N ILE A 69 6.42 -3.38 -4.43
CA ILE A 69 7.47 -2.68 -5.20
C ILE A 69 8.48 -1.99 -4.28
N ASP A 70 8.02 -1.49 -3.14
CA ASP A 70 8.86 -0.86 -2.12
C ASP A 70 9.99 -1.80 -1.62
N VAL A 71 9.74 -3.12 -1.60
CA VAL A 71 10.76 -4.13 -1.28
C VAL A 71 11.58 -4.53 -2.50
N ILE A 72 11.00 -4.56 -3.70
CA ILE A 72 11.77 -4.78 -4.94
C ILE A 72 12.86 -3.71 -5.09
N MET A 73 12.60 -2.48 -4.64
CA MET A 73 13.60 -1.40 -4.59
C MET A 73 14.79 -1.65 -3.67
N LEU A 74 14.69 -2.54 -2.67
CA LEU A 74 15.85 -2.94 -1.87
C LEU A 74 16.86 -3.75 -2.70
N GLY A 75 16.42 -4.40 -3.78
CA GLY A 75 17.28 -5.14 -4.70
C GLY A 75 17.97 -4.27 -5.77
N ILE A 76 17.54 -3.02 -5.96
CA ILE A 76 18.11 -2.11 -6.97
C ILE A 76 19.43 -1.53 -6.44
N LYS A 77 20.56 -1.96 -7.03
CA LYS A 77 21.90 -1.51 -6.64
C LYS A 77 22.24 -0.09 -7.11
N ASP A 78 21.59 0.40 -8.16
CA ASP A 78 21.83 1.74 -8.71
C ASP A 78 21.09 2.84 -7.90
N ALA A 79 21.87 3.74 -7.29
CA ALA A 79 21.34 4.78 -6.41
C ALA A 79 20.50 5.83 -7.16
N ALA A 80 20.83 6.13 -8.42
CA ALA A 80 20.10 7.11 -9.22
C ALA A 80 18.72 6.60 -9.62
N THR A 81 18.64 5.33 -10.05
CA THR A 81 17.38 4.65 -10.36
C THR A 81 16.52 4.50 -9.12
N ARG A 82 17.10 4.07 -7.99
CA ARG A 82 16.37 3.93 -6.71
C ARG A 82 15.73 5.25 -6.27
N LYS A 83 16.46 6.37 -6.35
CA LYS A 83 15.94 7.69 -5.95
C LYS A 83 14.81 8.18 -6.88
N LYS A 84 14.89 7.92 -8.19
CA LYS A 84 13.82 8.25 -9.15
C LYS A 84 12.54 7.47 -8.88
N VAL A 85 12.65 6.16 -8.70
CA VAL A 85 11.48 5.31 -8.42
C VAL A 85 10.89 5.68 -7.06
N GLN A 86 11.71 5.91 -6.04
CA GLN A 86 11.23 6.32 -4.72
C GLN A 86 10.47 7.67 -4.74
N THR A 87 10.96 8.66 -5.50
CA THR A 87 10.31 9.97 -5.62
C THR A 87 8.97 9.85 -6.36
N GLY A 88 8.92 9.04 -7.43
CA GLY A 88 7.69 8.79 -8.18
C GLY A 88 6.67 7.94 -7.41
N MET A 89 7.13 7.03 -6.55
CA MET A 89 6.22 6.24 -5.72
C MET A 89 5.67 7.07 -4.56
N LEU A 90 6.47 7.90 -3.90
CA LEU A 90 6.00 8.77 -2.82
C LEU A 90 4.87 9.70 -3.27
N SER A 91 4.87 10.19 -4.51
CA SER A 91 3.78 11.05 -5.02
C SER A 91 2.49 10.27 -5.29
N LEU A 92 2.57 8.98 -5.57
CA LEU A 92 1.43 8.10 -5.85
C LEU A 92 0.93 7.35 -4.62
N SER A 93 1.78 7.08 -3.62
CA SER A 93 1.41 6.35 -2.42
C SER A 93 0.36 7.07 -1.59
N ILE A 94 0.35 8.41 -1.58
CA ILE A 94 -0.59 9.21 -0.78
C ILE A 94 -1.99 9.19 -1.37
N PRO A 95 -2.19 9.57 -2.66
CA PRO A 95 -3.52 9.53 -3.25
C PRO A 95 -4.07 8.10 -3.26
N VAL A 96 -3.22 7.11 -3.56
CA VAL A 96 -3.61 5.70 -3.50
C VAL A 96 -3.97 5.30 -2.07
N GLY A 97 -3.14 5.62 -1.08
CA GLY A 97 -3.40 5.29 0.31
C GLY A 97 -4.73 5.83 0.83
N ILE A 98 -5.06 7.09 0.51
CA ILE A 98 -6.35 7.71 0.84
C ILE A 98 -7.50 6.98 0.14
N LEU A 99 -7.38 6.74 -1.17
CA LEU A 99 -8.41 6.05 -1.94
C LEU A 99 -8.62 4.61 -1.46
N THR A 100 -7.57 3.91 -1.05
CA THR A 100 -7.65 2.55 -0.51
C THR A 100 -8.32 2.53 0.87
N ILE A 101 -8.10 3.55 1.70
CA ILE A 101 -8.85 3.70 2.96
C ILE A 101 -10.33 3.93 2.67
N ILE A 102 -10.65 4.86 1.77
CA ILE A 102 -12.04 5.14 1.37
C ILE A 102 -12.70 3.87 0.84
N ALA A 103 -12.02 3.15 -0.04
CA ALA A 103 -12.48 1.88 -0.57
C ALA A 103 -12.72 0.87 0.57
N GLY A 104 -11.77 0.70 1.49
CA GLY A 104 -11.93 -0.17 2.65
C GLY A 104 -13.14 0.19 3.52
N ILE A 105 -13.39 1.48 3.77
CA ILE A 105 -14.54 1.97 4.53
C ILE A 105 -15.84 1.67 3.79
N ILE A 106 -15.92 2.00 2.50
CA ILE A 106 -17.10 1.73 1.67
C ILE A 106 -17.42 0.23 1.68
N GLY A 107 -16.41 -0.61 1.50
CA GLY A 107 -16.56 -2.06 1.50
C GLY A 107 -17.08 -2.64 2.82
N MET A 108 -16.87 -1.95 3.94
CA MET A 108 -17.45 -2.37 5.24
C MET A 108 -18.97 -2.17 5.29
N PHE A 109 -19.52 -1.23 4.53
CA PHE A 109 -20.98 -1.00 4.45
C PHE A 109 -21.71 -1.97 3.51
N PHE A 110 -20.99 -2.64 2.60
CA PHE A 110 -21.54 -3.60 1.64
C PHE A 110 -21.30 -5.07 2.03
N LYS A 111 -20.92 -5.31 3.29
CA LYS A 111 -20.62 -6.65 3.80
C LYS A 111 -21.89 -7.44 4.12
#